data_AF-A0A1L5J2H5-F1
#
_entry.id   AF-A0A1L5J2H5-F1
#
_cell.length_a   1.000
_cell.length_b   1.000
_cell.length_c   1.000
_cell.angle_alpha   90.00
_cell.angle_beta   90.00
_cell.angle_gamma   90.00
#
_symmetry.space_group_name_H-M   'P 1'
#
loop_
_entity.id
_entity.type
_entity.pdbx_description
1 polymer ?
#
loop_
_entity_poly.entity_id
_entity_poly.type
_entity_poly.pdbx_seq_one_letter_code
_entity_poly.pdbx_strand_id
1 'polypeptide(L)'
;STGYYFMESTNGDGGSSSQLKSKIMAHPHYPRLVAAYFNCQKIGAPPEVVIRLEEVCASTAALGRHGTSCVGEDPALDQFMEAYCEMLTKYEQELSKPFKEAMLFLSRIECQFKALTLSSSDSACGEAMERNGSSEEEVDVNNSSFIDPQAEDRELKGQLLRKYSGYLGSLKQEFMKKRKKGKLPKEARQQLLDWWSRHYKWPYPSESQKLALAESTGLDQKQINNWFINQRKRHWKPSEDMQFVVMDAAHPHYYMDNILGNPFPMDIS
;
A
#
# COMPACT_ATOMS: atom_id res chain seq x y z
N SER A 1 -1.14 -5.55 -36.17
CA SER A 1 -1.64 -6.92 -35.96
C SER A 1 -1.30 -7.40 -34.58
N THR A 2 -2.27 -8.12 -34.00
CA THR A 2 -2.13 -9.10 -32.91
C THR A 2 -2.11 -8.55 -31.49
N GLY A 3 -3.22 -8.82 -30.77
CA GLY A 3 -3.32 -8.64 -29.32
C GLY A 3 -4.74 -8.72 -28.75
N TYR A 4 -5.64 -9.52 -29.36
CA TYR A 4 -6.93 -9.85 -28.77
C TYR A 4 -6.70 -10.69 -27.49
N TYR A 5 -6.84 -10.10 -26.31
CA TYR A 5 -7.10 -10.87 -25.09
C TYR A 5 -8.61 -11.12 -24.99
N PHE A 6 -9.01 -12.07 -25.84
CA PHE A 6 -10.25 -12.80 -25.80
C PHE A 6 -10.36 -13.52 -24.46
N MET A 7 -11.55 -13.48 -23.85
CA MET A 7 -11.91 -14.19 -22.63
C MET A 7 -11.39 -15.62 -22.67
N GLU A 8 -10.42 -15.92 -21.80
CA GLU A 8 -9.91 -17.26 -21.64
C GLU A 8 -11.02 -18.13 -21.06
N SER A 9 -11.35 -19.16 -21.83
CA SER A 9 -12.46 -20.07 -21.61
C SER A 9 -12.13 -21.01 -20.46
N THR A 10 -12.83 -20.87 -19.33
CA THR A 10 -13.00 -21.96 -18.39
C THR A 10 -13.99 -22.96 -19.00
N ASN A 11 -13.43 -23.98 -19.65
CA ASN A 11 -14.17 -25.13 -20.17
C ASN A 11 -14.82 -25.90 -19.02
N GLY A 12 -16.15 -25.82 -18.96
CA GLY A 12 -17.01 -26.66 -18.11
C GLY A 12 -18.47 -26.25 -18.32
N ASP A 13 -19.20 -27.02 -19.14
CA ASP A 13 -20.64 -26.91 -19.43
C ASP A 13 -21.12 -25.75 -20.36
N GLY A 14 -20.83 -25.87 -21.66
CA GLY A 14 -20.95 -24.80 -22.66
C GLY A 14 -22.36 -24.54 -23.26
N GLY A 15 -23.38 -25.34 -22.92
CA GLY A 15 -24.73 -25.20 -23.49
C GLY A 15 -25.61 -24.18 -22.76
N SER A 16 -25.74 -24.32 -21.44
CA SER A 16 -26.60 -23.47 -20.61
C SER A 16 -26.04 -22.07 -20.38
N SER A 17 -24.71 -21.93 -20.27
CA SER A 17 -24.07 -20.63 -19.99
C SER A 17 -24.22 -19.63 -21.14
N SER A 18 -24.16 -20.09 -22.40
CA SER A 18 -24.32 -19.23 -23.58
C SER A 18 -25.76 -18.74 -23.74
N GLN A 19 -26.74 -19.60 -23.48
CA GLN A 19 -28.16 -19.24 -23.49
C GLN A 19 -28.51 -18.26 -22.37
N LEU A 20 -27.98 -18.47 -21.15
CA LEU A 20 -28.18 -17.54 -20.03
C LEU A 20 -27.56 -16.17 -20.32
N LYS A 21 -26.34 -16.13 -20.87
CA LYS A 21 -25.71 -14.86 -21.31
C LYS A 21 -26.55 -14.15 -22.36
N SER A 22 -27.11 -14.87 -23.33
CA SER A 22 -28.01 -14.28 -24.33
C SER A 22 -29.28 -13.71 -23.70
N LYS A 23 -29.87 -14.39 -22.71
CA LYS A 23 -31.04 -13.89 -21.97
C LYS A 23 -30.71 -12.63 -21.18
N ILE A 24 -29.55 -12.60 -20.51
CA ILE A 24 -29.06 -11.43 -19.78
C ILE A 24 -28.84 -10.25 -20.73
N MET A 25 -28.20 -10.47 -21.90
CA MET A 25 -27.92 -9.40 -22.87
C MET A 25 -29.20 -8.84 -23.53
N ALA A 26 -30.24 -9.67 -23.70
CA ALA A 26 -31.53 -9.25 -24.24
C ALA A 26 -32.45 -8.59 -23.19
N HIS A 27 -32.05 -8.59 -21.91
CA HIS A 27 -32.87 -8.11 -20.81
C HIS A 27 -32.99 -6.57 -20.78
N PRO A 28 -34.17 -5.99 -20.48
CA PRO A 28 -34.36 -4.53 -20.39
C PRO A 28 -33.43 -3.82 -19.39
N HIS A 29 -33.01 -4.50 -18.32
CA HIS A 29 -32.07 -3.97 -17.33
C HIS A 29 -30.59 -4.14 -17.70
N TYR A 30 -30.27 -4.80 -18.81
CA TYR A 30 -28.88 -5.00 -19.24
C TYR A 30 -28.10 -3.70 -19.45
N PRO A 31 -28.65 -2.65 -20.11
CA PRO A 31 -27.94 -1.37 -20.25
C PRO A 31 -27.62 -0.72 -18.90
N ARG A 32 -28.54 -0.83 -17.92
CA ARG A 32 -28.36 -0.32 -16.56
C ARG A 32 -27.27 -1.09 -15.82
N LEU A 33 -27.26 -2.42 -15.95
CA LEU A 33 -26.24 -3.29 -15.37
C LEU A 33 -24.85 -2.94 -15.90
N VAL A 34 -24.73 -2.81 -17.22
CA VAL A 34 -23.48 -2.46 -17.89
C VAL A 34 -23.00 -1.08 -17.47
N ALA A 35 -23.90 -0.10 -17.38
CA ALA A 35 -23.57 1.24 -16.91
C ALA A 35 -23.06 1.24 -15.45
N ALA A 36 -23.74 0.54 -14.54
CA ALA A 36 -23.32 0.42 -13.14
C ALA A 36 -21.94 -0.26 -13.03
N TYR A 37 -21.69 -1.30 -13.83
CA TYR A 37 -20.39 -1.96 -13.90
C TYR A 37 -19.30 -1.01 -14.40
N PHE A 38 -19.56 -0.25 -15.46
CA PHE A 38 -18.60 0.71 -15.98
C PHE A 38 -18.29 1.82 -14.98
N ASN A 39 -19.28 2.33 -14.24
CA ASN A 39 -19.03 3.33 -13.22
C ASN A 39 -18.08 2.81 -12.13
N CYS A 40 -18.21 1.55 -11.72
CA CYS A 40 -17.25 0.93 -10.80
C CYS A 40 -15.84 0.92 -11.38
N GLN A 41 -15.68 0.60 -12.67
CA GLN A 41 -14.38 0.55 -13.36
C GLN A 41 -13.77 1.94 -13.58
N LYS A 42 -14.57 3.00 -13.62
CA LYS A 42 -14.07 4.38 -13.75
C LYS A 42 -13.37 4.87 -12.48
N ILE A 43 -13.66 4.29 -11.31
CA ILE A 43 -13.04 4.72 -10.05
C ILE A 43 -11.54 4.41 -10.09
N GLY A 44 -10.73 5.47 -10.14
CA GLY A 44 -9.27 5.36 -10.19
C GLY A 44 -8.67 4.98 -11.54
N ALA A 45 -9.47 4.91 -12.59
CA ALA A 45 -8.97 4.74 -13.94
C ALA A 45 -8.29 6.04 -14.44
N PRO A 46 -7.17 5.93 -15.19
CA PRO A 46 -6.59 7.06 -15.90
C PRO A 46 -7.58 7.70 -16.89
N PRO A 47 -7.47 9.01 -17.19
CA PRO A 47 -8.37 9.71 -18.11
C PRO A 47 -8.50 9.01 -19.47
N GLU A 48 -7.41 8.47 -20.01
CA GLU A 48 -7.39 7.75 -21.29
C GLU A 48 -8.24 6.47 -21.24
N VAL A 49 -8.24 5.79 -20.09
CA VAL A 49 -9.02 4.56 -19.89
C VAL A 49 -10.49 4.90 -19.71
N VAL A 50 -10.82 5.97 -18.98
CA VAL A 50 -12.21 6.44 -18.79
C VAL A 50 -12.88 6.75 -20.12
N ILE A 51 -12.18 7.46 -21.02
CA ILE A 51 -12.70 7.78 -22.37
C ILE A 51 -13.01 6.52 -23.15
N ARG A 52 -12.11 5.52 -23.16
CA ARG A 52 -12.37 4.24 -23.84
C ARG A 52 -13.55 3.48 -23.23
N LEU A 53 -13.69 3.50 -21.90
CA LEU A 53 -14.83 2.88 -21.23
C LEU A 53 -16.16 3.57 -21.61
N GLU A 54 -16.15 4.89 -21.81
CA GLU A 54 -17.31 5.66 -22.26
C GLU A 54 -17.70 5.34 -23.70
N GLU A 55 -16.73 5.21 -24.61
CA GLU A 55 -16.96 4.77 -26.00
C GLU A 55 -17.58 3.37 -26.07
N VAL A 56 -17.09 2.43 -25.25
CA VAL A 56 -17.61 1.06 -25.18
C VAL A 56 -19.02 1.05 -24.56
N CYS A 57 -19.26 1.84 -23.53
CA CYS A 57 -20.58 1.98 -22.92
C CYS A 57 -21.61 2.55 -23.92
N ALA A 58 -21.24 3.58 -24.68
CA ALA A 58 -22.08 4.17 -25.73
C ALA A 58 -22.39 3.16 -26.85
N SER A 59 -21.38 2.38 -27.27
CA SER A 59 -21.54 1.32 -28.28
C SER A 59 -22.47 0.20 -27.80
N THR A 60 -22.39 -0.16 -26.52
CA THR A 60 -23.26 -1.20 -25.92
C THR A 60 -24.70 -0.71 -25.78
N ALA A 61 -24.91 0.57 -25.43
CA ALA A 61 -26.24 1.18 -25.38
C ALA A 61 -26.92 1.26 -26.76
N ALA A 62 -26.14 1.43 -27.84
CA ALA A 62 -26.66 1.38 -29.21
C ALA A 62 -27.12 -0.02 -29.62
N LEU A 63 -26.45 -1.08 -29.14
CA LEU A 63 -26.77 -2.47 -29.43
C LEU A 63 -28.00 -2.99 -28.65
N GLY A 64 -28.25 -2.44 -27.46
CA GLY A 64 -29.37 -2.82 -26.58
C GLY A 64 -30.77 -2.40 -27.03
N ARG A 65 -30.92 -1.71 -28.18
CA ARG A 65 -32.24 -1.32 -28.72
C ARG A 65 -33.03 -2.46 -29.39
N HIS A 66 -32.48 -3.68 -29.43
CA HIS A 66 -33.09 -4.85 -30.06
C HIS A 66 -33.53 -5.94 -29.07
N GLY A 67 -33.78 -5.59 -27.80
CA GLY A 67 -34.31 -6.53 -26.81
C GLY A 67 -35.80 -6.82 -27.03
N THR A 68 -36.14 -8.07 -27.33
CA THR A 68 -37.52 -8.55 -27.50
C THR A 68 -38.19 -9.03 -26.21
N SER A 69 -37.45 -9.14 -25.09
CA SER A 69 -38.00 -9.59 -23.81
C SER A 69 -38.63 -8.45 -23.01
N CYS A 70 -39.83 -8.70 -22.45
CA CYS A 70 -40.47 -7.80 -21.51
C CYS A 70 -40.16 -8.18 -20.05
N VAL A 71 -40.08 -7.17 -19.18
CA VAL A 71 -39.98 -7.36 -17.72
C VAL A 71 -41.17 -8.21 -17.26
N GLY A 72 -40.91 -9.26 -16.48
CA GLY A 72 -41.92 -10.20 -15.99
C GLY A 72 -42.01 -11.55 -16.72
N GLU A 73 -41.27 -11.77 -17.81
CA GLU A 73 -41.15 -13.11 -18.44
C GLU A 73 -40.42 -14.12 -17.55
N ASP A 74 -39.47 -13.64 -16.74
CA ASP A 74 -38.69 -14.43 -15.78
C ASP A 74 -38.46 -13.61 -14.50
N PRO A 75 -39.38 -13.69 -13.51
CA PRO A 75 -39.30 -12.91 -12.28
C PRO A 75 -38.02 -13.16 -11.47
N ALA A 76 -37.41 -14.34 -11.60
CA ALA A 76 -36.17 -14.66 -10.92
C ALA A 76 -34.98 -13.93 -11.56
N LEU A 77 -34.96 -13.82 -12.90
CA LEU A 77 -33.97 -13.04 -13.62
C LEU A 77 -34.15 -11.53 -13.39
N ASP A 78 -35.38 -11.04 -13.39
CA ASP A 78 -35.69 -9.63 -13.08
C ASP A 78 -35.11 -9.24 -11.71
N GLN A 79 -35.43 -10.01 -10.67
CA GLN A 79 -34.93 -9.80 -9.31
C GLN A 79 -33.39 -9.86 -9.24
N PHE A 80 -32.78 -10.81 -9.94
CA PHE A 80 -31.32 -10.91 -10.01
C PHE A 80 -30.70 -9.67 -10.65
N MET A 81 -31.23 -9.23 -11.79
CA MET A 81 -30.71 -8.07 -12.53
C MET A 81 -30.81 -6.80 -11.69
N GLU A 82 -31.94 -6.59 -10.99
CA GLU A 82 -32.13 -5.46 -10.08
C GLU A 82 -31.16 -5.52 -8.89
N ALA A 83 -31.13 -6.63 -8.15
CA ALA A 83 -30.28 -6.79 -6.98
C ALA A 83 -28.80 -6.62 -7.31
N TYR A 84 -28.36 -7.12 -8.48
CA TYR A 84 -26.98 -6.99 -8.90
C TYR A 84 -26.64 -5.56 -9.34
N CYS A 85 -27.56 -4.85 -10.02
CA CYS A 85 -27.40 -3.42 -10.30
C CYS A 85 -27.25 -2.61 -9.01
N GLU A 86 -28.07 -2.91 -8.00
CA GLU A 86 -28.01 -2.24 -6.69
C GLU A 86 -26.71 -2.55 -5.96
N MET A 87 -26.26 -3.81 -5.98
CA MET A 87 -24.99 -4.23 -5.41
C MET A 87 -23.81 -3.46 -6.02
N LEU A 88 -23.75 -3.35 -7.36
CA LEU A 88 -22.72 -2.58 -8.06
C LEU A 88 -22.79 -1.09 -7.71
N THR A 89 -23.99 -0.52 -7.65
CA THR A 89 -24.18 0.89 -7.27
C THR A 89 -23.67 1.16 -5.86
N LYS A 90 -23.95 0.25 -4.91
CA LYS A 90 -23.46 0.35 -3.54
C LYS A 90 -21.94 0.22 -3.48
N TYR A 91 -21.38 -0.74 -4.23
CA TYR A 91 -19.94 -0.92 -4.35
C TYR A 91 -19.24 0.33 -4.91
N GLU A 92 -19.80 0.96 -5.94
CA GLU A 92 -19.33 2.25 -6.47
C GLU A 92 -19.27 3.32 -5.37
N GLN A 93 -20.35 3.46 -4.59
CA GLN A 93 -20.41 4.43 -3.50
C GLN A 93 -19.35 4.15 -2.42
N GLU A 94 -19.19 2.89 -2.01
CA GLU A 94 -18.21 2.46 -1.01
C GLU A 94 -16.77 2.71 -1.46
N LEU A 95 -16.46 2.54 -2.75
CA LEU A 95 -15.14 2.83 -3.30
C LEU A 95 -14.88 4.34 -3.50
N SER A 96 -15.92 5.11 -3.82
CA SER A 96 -15.76 6.51 -4.23
C SER A 96 -15.16 7.41 -3.14
N LYS A 97 -15.57 7.21 -1.88
CA LYS A 97 -15.11 8.01 -0.74
C LYS A 97 -13.61 7.80 -0.43
N PRO A 98 -13.13 6.58 -0.14
CA PRO A 98 -11.71 6.37 0.14
C PRO A 98 -10.81 6.77 -1.03
N PHE A 99 -11.28 6.59 -2.26
CA PHE A 99 -10.54 7.03 -3.45
C PHE A 99 -10.38 8.56 -3.51
N LYS A 100 -11.47 9.32 -3.33
CA LYS A 100 -11.43 10.79 -3.29
C LYS A 100 -10.55 11.30 -2.15
N GLU A 101 -10.66 10.70 -0.96
CA GLU A 101 -9.81 11.05 0.19
C GLU A 101 -8.33 10.80 -0.09
N ALA A 102 -7.98 9.67 -0.72
CA ALA A 102 -6.61 9.36 -1.12
C ALA A 102 -6.07 10.35 -2.15
N MET A 103 -6.86 10.72 -3.17
CA MET A 103 -6.46 11.69 -4.19
C MET A 103 -6.23 13.09 -3.58
N LEU A 104 -7.10 13.52 -2.67
CA LEU A 104 -6.93 14.78 -1.93
C LEU A 104 -5.67 14.75 -1.06
N PHE A 105 -5.42 13.64 -0.38
CA PHE A 105 -4.20 13.45 0.41
C PHE A 105 -2.94 13.54 -0.46
N LEU A 106 -2.90 12.83 -1.60
CA LEU A 106 -1.77 12.87 -2.53
C LEU A 106 -1.54 14.28 -3.07
N SER A 107 -2.60 14.96 -3.52
CA SER A 107 -2.53 16.36 -3.99
C SER A 107 -1.97 17.30 -2.91
N ARG A 108 -2.39 17.12 -1.66
CA ARG A 108 -1.86 17.90 -0.52
C ARG A 108 -0.37 17.66 -0.29
N ILE A 109 0.09 16.40 -0.37
CA ILE A 109 1.51 16.06 -0.23
C ILE A 109 2.33 16.61 -1.39
N GLU A 110 1.83 16.51 -2.63
CA GLU A 110 2.47 17.09 -3.81
C GLU A 110 2.62 18.60 -3.68
N CYS A 111 1.61 19.31 -3.16
CA CYS A 111 1.68 20.75 -2.93
C CYS A 111 2.78 21.10 -1.90
N GLN A 112 2.87 20.35 -0.79
CA GLN A 112 3.93 20.53 0.20
C GLN A 112 5.32 20.30 -0.40
N PHE A 113 5.47 19.28 -1.25
CA PHE A 113 6.73 19.00 -1.93
C PHE A 113 7.13 20.11 -2.92
N LYS A 114 6.16 20.62 -3.70
CA LYS A 114 6.36 21.76 -4.61
C LYS A 114 6.78 23.02 -3.84
N ALA A 115 6.15 23.31 -2.70
CA ALA A 115 6.52 24.45 -1.86
C ALA A 115 7.97 24.35 -1.35
N LEU A 116 8.39 23.19 -0.84
CA LEU A 116 9.78 22.98 -0.40
C LEU A 116 10.79 23.11 -1.54
N THR A 117 10.42 22.65 -2.74
CA THR A 117 11.28 22.71 -3.93
C THR A 117 11.44 24.15 -4.43
N LEU A 118 10.35 24.93 -4.48
CA LEU A 118 10.37 26.33 -4.90
C LEU A 118 11.04 27.25 -3.87
N SER A 119 10.86 26.98 -2.58
CA SER A 119 11.58 27.72 -1.51
C SER A 119 13.09 27.46 -1.49
N SER A 120 13.59 26.43 -2.21
CA SER A 120 15.01 26.12 -2.30
C SER A 120 15.72 26.79 -3.49
N SER A 121 14.99 27.44 -4.40
CA SER A 121 15.56 28.03 -5.62
C SER A 121 15.81 29.55 -5.55
N ASP A 122 15.42 30.22 -4.47
CA ASP A 122 15.54 31.70 -4.35
C ASP A 122 16.82 32.17 -3.62
N SER A 123 17.85 31.30 -3.51
CA SER A 123 19.08 31.61 -2.76
C SER A 123 20.38 31.28 -3.51
N ALA A 124 20.41 31.35 -4.85
CA ALA A 124 21.67 31.21 -5.59
C ALA A 124 21.66 31.85 -6.99
N CYS A 125 21.92 33.16 -7.07
CA CYS A 125 22.69 33.90 -8.10
C CYS A 125 22.19 35.36 -8.15
N GLY A 126 22.98 36.42 -8.17
CA GLY A 126 24.41 36.64 -8.24
C GLY A 126 24.63 38.16 -8.24
N GLU A 127 25.75 38.59 -7.70
CA GLU A 127 26.18 39.98 -7.60
C GLU A 127 26.39 40.67 -8.96
N ALA A 128 26.36 42.01 -8.90
CA ALA A 128 27.03 43.00 -9.75
C ALA A 128 26.47 43.28 -11.16
N MET A 129 25.87 44.46 -11.35
CA MET A 129 26.44 45.54 -12.19
C MET A 129 25.64 46.83 -12.02
N GLU A 130 26.35 47.94 -11.85
CA GLU A 130 25.83 49.31 -11.70
C GLU A 130 24.87 49.78 -12.80
N ARG A 131 23.87 50.60 -12.43
CA ARG A 131 23.42 51.70 -13.28
C ARG A 131 22.64 52.80 -12.53
N ASN A 132 23.34 53.90 -12.33
CA ASN A 132 22.92 55.32 -12.26
C ASN A 132 21.45 55.70 -12.55
N GLY A 133 20.88 56.55 -11.69
CA GLY A 133 19.65 57.35 -11.89
C GLY A 133 19.04 57.77 -10.52
N SER A 134 19.42 58.89 -9.91
CA SER A 134 19.03 60.30 -10.16
C SER A 134 17.60 60.66 -9.70
N SER A 135 17.51 61.78 -8.95
CA SER A 135 16.35 62.69 -8.76
C SER A 135 15.53 62.57 -7.44
N GLU A 136 16.01 63.32 -6.44
CA GLU A 136 15.39 64.40 -5.64
C GLU A 136 13.93 64.39 -5.07
N GLU A 137 13.87 64.95 -3.84
CA GLU A 137 12.81 65.68 -3.10
C GLU A 137 11.74 64.95 -2.23
N GLU A 138 11.81 65.26 -0.91
CA GLU A 138 10.76 65.61 0.10
C GLU A 138 9.51 64.68 0.21
N VAL A 139 8.95 64.31 1.38
CA VAL A 139 8.37 65.15 2.43
C VAL A 139 8.13 64.32 3.71
N ASP A 140 7.93 65.07 4.77
CA ASP A 140 7.91 64.88 6.22
C ASP A 140 6.70 64.11 6.84
N VAL A 141 6.87 63.74 8.12
CA VAL A 141 5.86 63.44 9.17
C VAL A 141 4.97 62.18 9.02
N ASN A 142 5.25 61.14 9.83
CA ASN A 142 4.42 60.79 11.01
C ASN A 142 4.92 59.52 11.71
N ASN A 143 5.24 59.66 12.99
CA ASN A 143 5.58 58.59 13.91
C ASN A 143 4.37 57.65 14.13
N SER A 144 4.40 56.43 13.60
CA SER A 144 3.68 55.32 14.23
C SER A 144 4.55 54.07 14.21
N SER A 145 5.13 53.80 15.38
CA SER A 145 5.73 52.52 15.75
C SER A 145 4.69 51.42 15.57
N PHE A 146 4.57 50.86 14.36
CA PHE A 146 3.89 49.61 14.14
C PHE A 146 4.84 48.52 14.63
N ILE A 147 4.77 48.20 15.93
CA ILE A 147 5.44 47.05 16.51
C ILE A 147 4.86 45.83 15.78
N ASP A 148 5.63 45.27 14.84
CA ASP A 148 5.33 44.00 14.19
C ASP A 148 5.32 42.91 15.28
N PRO A 149 4.17 42.30 15.61
CA PRO A 149 4.10 41.25 16.62
C PRO A 149 4.94 40.01 16.25
N GLN A 150 5.39 39.88 15.00
CA GLN A 150 6.29 38.82 14.56
C GLN A 150 7.78 39.16 14.72
N ALA A 151 8.14 40.42 14.90
CA ALA A 151 9.53 40.82 15.13
C ALA A 151 10.04 40.26 16.47
N GLU A 152 9.20 40.33 17.51
CA GLU A 152 9.47 39.77 18.83
C GLU A 152 9.58 38.25 18.80
N ASP A 153 8.74 37.56 18.02
CA ASP A 153 8.79 36.09 17.88
C ASP A 153 10.04 35.62 17.13
N ARG A 154 10.47 36.36 16.09
CA ARG A 154 11.73 36.08 15.38
C ARG A 154 12.94 36.30 16.29
N GLU A 155 12.92 37.34 17.11
CA GLU A 155 13.97 37.62 18.06
C GLU A 155 14.03 36.55 19.16
N LEU A 156 12.87 36.21 19.76
CA LEU A 156 12.77 35.17 20.77
C LEU A 156 13.24 33.82 20.23
N LYS A 157 12.84 33.46 19.00
CA LYS A 157 13.32 32.26 18.31
C LYS A 157 14.83 32.28 18.09
N GLY A 158 15.38 33.43 17.70
CA GLY A 158 16.82 33.62 17.54
C GLY A 158 17.59 33.46 18.87
N GLN A 159 17.06 34.03 19.95
CA GLN A 159 17.61 33.88 21.30
C GLN A 159 17.52 32.43 21.79
N LEU A 160 16.39 31.75 21.55
CA LEU A 160 16.19 30.34 21.91
C LEU A 160 17.15 29.43 21.13
N LEU A 161 17.27 29.62 19.81
CA LEU A 161 18.23 28.87 19.01
C LEU A 161 19.65 29.11 19.50
N ARG A 162 20.04 30.36 19.78
CA ARG A 162 21.38 30.67 20.29
C ARG A 162 21.66 29.97 21.62
N LYS A 163 20.71 30.03 22.55
CA LYS A 163 20.83 29.44 23.90
C LYS A 163 20.87 27.91 23.88
N TYR A 164 20.07 27.26 23.04
CA TYR A 164 19.92 25.79 23.05
C TYR A 164 20.60 25.08 21.87
N SER A 165 21.19 25.80 20.90
CA SER A 165 21.85 25.21 19.72
C SER A 165 22.89 24.15 20.08
N GLY A 166 23.72 24.40 21.09
CA GLY A 166 24.72 23.43 21.57
C GLY A 166 24.08 22.16 22.16
N TYR A 167 23.01 22.31 22.95
CA TYR A 167 22.27 21.19 23.52
C TYR A 167 21.52 20.38 22.45
N LEU A 168 20.86 21.06 21.52
CA LEU A 168 20.19 20.46 20.36
C LEU A 168 21.20 19.72 19.46
N GLY A 169 22.38 20.30 19.25
CA GLY A 169 23.48 19.68 18.51
C GLY A 169 24.01 18.43 19.18
N SER A 170 24.25 18.48 20.50
CA SER A 170 24.66 17.33 21.31
C SER A 170 23.61 16.21 21.28
N LEU A 171 22.34 16.56 21.51
CA LEU A 171 21.22 15.62 21.49
C LEU A 171 21.09 14.95 20.12
N LYS A 172 21.20 15.72 19.03
CA LYS A 172 21.22 15.21 17.65
C LYS A 172 22.40 14.27 17.43
N GLN A 173 23.58 14.58 17.96
CA GLN A 173 24.76 13.74 17.85
C GLN A 173 24.58 12.41 18.60
N GLU A 174 23.99 12.43 19.80
CA GLU A 174 23.65 11.24 20.58
C GLU A 174 22.63 10.35 19.85
N PHE A 175 21.58 10.93 19.26
CA PHE A 175 20.63 10.18 18.43
C PHE A 175 21.27 9.58 17.17
N MET A 176 22.21 10.29 16.55
CA MET A 176 22.92 9.79 15.35
C MET A 176 23.95 8.71 15.70
N LYS A 177 24.61 8.77 16.85
CA LYS A 177 25.51 7.70 17.34
C LYS A 177 24.75 6.39 17.55
N LYS A 178 23.49 6.43 18.00
CA LYS A 178 22.62 5.25 18.13
C LYS A 178 22.12 4.68 16.80
N ARG A 179 22.39 5.33 15.67
CA ARG A 179 21.89 4.92 14.34
C ARG A 179 22.98 4.62 13.32
N LYS A 180 24.09 4.01 13.73
CA LYS A 180 24.96 3.35 12.75
C LYS A 180 24.21 2.18 12.12
N LYS A 181 23.54 2.46 11.00
CA LYS A 181 22.90 1.49 10.08
C LYS A 181 24.01 0.70 9.38
N GLY A 182 24.70 -0.11 10.18
CA GLY A 182 25.70 -1.07 9.77
C GLY A 182 25.24 -2.47 10.16
N LYS A 183 25.93 -3.48 9.63
CA LYS A 183 25.72 -4.91 9.91
C LYS A 183 25.48 -5.15 11.42
N LEU A 184 24.63 -6.14 11.74
CA LEU A 184 24.40 -6.57 13.13
C LEU A 184 25.73 -6.77 13.89
N PRO A 185 25.81 -6.43 15.19
CA PRO A 185 26.98 -6.70 16.03
C PRO A 185 27.49 -8.14 15.85
N LYS A 186 28.81 -8.34 15.92
CA LYS A 186 29.42 -9.65 15.63
C LYS A 186 28.93 -10.70 16.63
N GLU A 187 28.79 -10.30 17.88
CA GLU A 187 28.34 -11.09 19.02
C GLU A 187 26.88 -11.51 18.82
N ALA A 188 26.02 -10.55 18.46
CA ALA A 188 24.62 -10.82 18.12
C ALA A 188 24.49 -11.78 16.94
N ARG A 189 25.30 -11.61 15.89
CA ARG A 189 25.33 -12.52 14.74
C ARG A 189 25.77 -13.93 15.15
N GLN A 190 26.77 -14.05 16.02
CA GLN A 190 27.27 -15.35 16.46
C GLN A 190 26.19 -16.15 17.19
N GLN A 191 25.43 -15.50 18.08
CA GLN A 191 24.31 -16.14 18.78
C GLN A 191 23.21 -16.59 17.82
N LEU A 192 22.87 -15.77 16.81
CA LEU A 192 21.89 -16.13 15.79
C LEU A 192 22.36 -17.31 14.92
N LEU A 193 23.65 -17.36 14.58
CA LEU A 193 24.25 -18.47 13.83
C LEU A 193 24.31 -19.76 14.66
N ASP A 194 24.60 -19.66 15.95
CA ASP A 194 24.58 -20.80 16.87
C ASP A 194 23.18 -21.40 16.95
N TRP A 195 22.14 -20.58 17.19
CA TRP A 195 20.75 -21.04 17.15
C TRP A 195 20.41 -21.68 15.79
N TRP A 196 20.80 -21.03 14.69
CA TRP A 196 20.57 -21.51 13.33
C TRP A 196 21.18 -22.89 13.08
N SER A 197 22.41 -23.11 13.52
CA SER A 197 23.11 -24.40 13.34
C SER A 197 22.39 -25.55 14.04
N ARG A 198 21.89 -25.30 15.27
CA ARG A 198 21.13 -26.27 16.07
C ARG A 198 19.76 -26.60 15.45
N HIS A 199 19.18 -25.64 14.73
CA HIS A 199 17.85 -25.76 14.13
C HIS A 199 17.89 -25.77 12.60
N TYR A 200 19.00 -26.20 11.99
CA TYR A 200 19.18 -26.11 10.54
C TYR A 200 18.10 -26.87 9.75
N LYS A 201 17.61 -28.00 10.30
CA LYS A 201 16.54 -28.81 9.69
C LYS A 201 15.25 -28.00 9.58
N TRP A 202 14.86 -27.30 10.65
CA TRP A 202 13.63 -26.51 10.73
C TRP A 202 13.90 -25.11 11.31
N PRO A 203 14.46 -24.17 10.52
CA PRO A 203 14.95 -22.89 11.02
C PRO A 203 13.82 -21.85 11.17
N TYR A 204 12.77 -22.22 11.91
CA TYR A 204 11.59 -21.41 12.21
C TYR A 204 11.46 -21.25 13.73
N PRO A 205 12.12 -20.24 14.34
CA PRO A 205 11.98 -20.01 15.77
C PRO A 205 10.54 -19.64 16.10
N SER A 206 10.03 -20.18 17.22
CA SER A 206 8.76 -19.77 17.82
C SER A 206 8.83 -18.32 18.35
N GLU A 207 7.68 -17.72 18.66
CA GLU A 207 7.65 -16.36 19.18
C GLU A 207 8.41 -16.19 20.50
N SER A 208 8.33 -17.16 21.40
CA SER A 208 9.12 -17.16 22.65
C SER A 208 10.62 -17.24 22.39
N GLN A 209 11.06 -18.08 21.43
CA GLN A 209 12.47 -18.16 21.04
C GLN A 209 12.97 -16.88 20.39
N LYS A 210 12.14 -16.20 19.58
CA LYS A 210 12.48 -14.89 19.02
C LYS A 210 12.64 -13.83 20.10
N LEU A 211 11.79 -13.85 21.13
CA LEU A 211 11.89 -12.94 22.28
C LEU A 211 13.17 -13.20 23.06
N ALA A 212 13.49 -14.46 23.37
CA ALA A 212 14.74 -14.82 24.05
C ALA A 212 15.99 -14.42 23.24
N LEU A 213 15.95 -14.57 21.92
CA LEU A 213 17.04 -14.13 21.04
C LEU A 213 17.15 -12.60 20.98
N ALA A 214 16.03 -11.87 20.98
CA ALA A 214 16.03 -10.41 21.05
C ALA A 214 16.69 -9.92 22.36
N GLU A 215 16.31 -10.50 23.49
CA GLU A 215 16.83 -10.17 24.81
C GLU A 215 18.35 -10.45 24.92
N SER A 216 18.79 -11.63 24.49
CA SER A 216 20.21 -12.02 24.56
C SER A 216 21.13 -11.27 23.59
N THR A 217 20.62 -10.88 22.42
CA THR A 217 21.40 -10.17 21.38
C THR A 217 21.32 -8.65 21.48
N GLY A 218 20.37 -8.12 22.27
CA GLY A 218 20.06 -6.69 22.33
C GLY A 218 19.49 -6.14 21.02
N LEU A 219 18.93 -7.01 20.17
CA LEU A 219 18.31 -6.64 18.89
C LEU A 219 16.79 -6.57 19.04
N ASP A 220 16.17 -5.72 18.23
CA ASP A 220 14.70 -5.69 18.15
C ASP A 220 14.18 -7.00 17.55
N GLN A 221 13.01 -7.46 18.01
CA GLN A 221 12.35 -8.65 17.47
C GLN A 221 12.16 -8.58 15.94
N LYS A 222 11.95 -7.38 15.38
CA LYS A 222 11.91 -7.14 13.93
C LYS A 222 13.25 -7.44 13.24
N GLN A 223 14.37 -7.09 13.87
CA GLN A 223 15.72 -7.41 13.35
C GLN A 223 15.97 -8.91 13.38
N ILE A 224 15.55 -9.60 14.46
CA ILE A 224 15.60 -11.07 14.57
C ILE A 224 14.81 -11.73 13.44
N ASN A 225 13.54 -11.32 13.26
CA ASN A 225 12.68 -11.83 12.19
C ASN A 225 13.30 -11.65 10.80
N ASN A 226 13.76 -10.44 10.50
CA ASN A 226 14.40 -10.13 9.22
C ASN A 226 15.68 -10.92 9.01
N TRP A 227 16.46 -11.16 10.07
CA TRP A 227 17.66 -11.97 9.98
C TRP A 227 17.33 -13.41 9.59
N PHE A 228 16.39 -14.07 10.29
CA PHE A 228 16.01 -15.45 10.00
C PHE A 228 15.39 -15.62 8.60
N ILE A 229 14.57 -14.67 8.16
CA ILE A 229 14.01 -14.67 6.80
C ILE A 229 15.15 -14.60 5.76
N ASN A 230 16.09 -13.67 5.93
CA ASN A 230 17.22 -13.53 5.00
C ASN A 230 18.18 -14.72 5.08
N GLN A 231 18.40 -15.28 6.26
CA GLN A 231 19.27 -16.41 6.47
C GLN A 231 18.71 -17.66 5.79
N ARG A 232 17.40 -17.94 5.93
CA ARG A 232 16.71 -19.00 5.18
C ARG A 232 16.87 -18.81 3.67
N LYS A 233 16.54 -17.63 3.16
CA LYS A 233 16.63 -17.34 1.72
C LYS A 233 18.04 -17.57 1.15
N ARG A 234 19.09 -17.37 1.94
CA ARG A 234 20.49 -17.45 1.47
C ARG A 234 21.14 -18.81 1.70
N HIS A 235 20.79 -19.50 2.79
CA HIS A 235 21.59 -20.62 3.31
C HIS A 235 20.79 -21.88 3.62
N TRP A 236 19.46 -21.85 3.53
CA TRP A 236 18.64 -23.03 3.77
C TRP A 236 18.35 -23.75 2.45
N LYS A 237 18.83 -24.99 2.36
CA LYS A 237 18.48 -25.92 1.29
C LYS A 237 17.78 -27.10 1.95
N PRO A 238 16.46 -27.25 1.80
CA PRO A 238 15.77 -28.44 2.31
C PRO A 238 16.43 -29.69 1.71
N SER A 239 16.80 -30.65 2.56
CA SER A 239 17.31 -31.95 2.10
C SER A 239 16.25 -32.69 1.27
N GLU A 240 16.64 -33.61 0.39
CA GLU A 240 15.70 -34.42 -0.43
C GLU A 240 14.67 -35.15 0.45
N ASP A 241 15.08 -35.65 1.62
CA ASP A 241 14.18 -36.28 2.61
C ASP A 241 13.08 -35.35 3.16
N MET A 242 13.25 -34.04 3.06
CA MET A 242 12.24 -33.06 3.49
C MET A 242 11.29 -32.64 2.37
N GLN A 243 11.63 -32.90 1.10
CA GLN A 243 10.74 -32.60 -0.02
C GLN A 243 9.53 -33.53 -0.05
N PHE A 244 9.65 -34.73 0.53
CA PHE A 244 8.61 -35.74 0.51
C PHE A 244 7.45 -35.48 1.50
N VAL A 245 7.70 -34.74 2.59
CA VAL A 245 6.70 -34.49 3.65
C VAL A 245 5.62 -33.47 3.22
N VAL A 246 5.83 -32.73 2.13
CA VAL A 246 4.90 -31.68 1.65
C VAL A 246 4.01 -32.16 0.49
N MET A 247 4.09 -33.43 0.08
CA MET A 247 3.30 -33.98 -1.04
C MET A 247 2.66 -35.34 -0.74
N ASP A 248 2.02 -35.50 0.42
CA ASP A 248 0.94 -36.48 0.55
C ASP A 248 -0.39 -35.78 0.86
N ALA A 249 -1.05 -35.32 -0.20
CA ALA A 249 -2.41 -34.78 -0.17
C ALA A 249 -3.48 -35.89 -0.23
N ALA A 250 -3.12 -37.16 0.00
CA ALA A 250 -4.05 -38.29 -0.03
C ALA A 250 -4.50 -38.79 1.36
N HIS A 251 -4.11 -38.14 2.47
CA HIS A 251 -4.54 -38.52 3.82
C HIS A 251 -5.17 -37.36 4.61
N PRO A 252 -6.48 -37.07 4.46
CA PRO A 252 -7.16 -35.98 5.16
C PRO A 252 -7.57 -36.29 6.61
N HIS A 253 -6.93 -37.25 7.29
CA HIS A 253 -7.34 -37.66 8.65
C HIS A 253 -6.17 -38.14 9.53
N TYR A 254 -5.25 -37.27 9.91
CA TYR A 254 -4.31 -37.57 11.01
C TYR A 254 -3.82 -36.30 11.72
N TYR A 255 -4.70 -35.49 12.32
CA TYR A 255 -4.37 -34.73 13.55
C TYR A 255 -5.57 -34.06 14.25
N MET A 256 -6.65 -34.80 14.52
CA MET A 256 -7.67 -34.34 15.49
C MET A 256 -8.16 -35.45 16.44
N ASP A 257 -7.41 -36.54 16.61
CA ASP A 257 -7.76 -37.50 17.66
C ASP A 257 -6.56 -38.38 18.06
N ASN A 258 -5.95 -38.07 19.20
CA ASN A 258 -5.40 -39.02 20.17
C ASN A 258 -4.79 -38.25 21.35
N ILE A 259 -5.71 -37.70 22.14
CA ILE A 259 -5.59 -37.68 23.59
C ILE A 259 -5.46 -39.14 24.02
N LEU A 260 -4.25 -39.59 24.33
CA LEU A 260 -3.82 -40.83 25.03
C LEU A 260 -2.66 -41.48 24.27
N GLY A 261 -1.52 -41.60 24.94
CA GLY A 261 -0.43 -42.46 24.49
C GLY A 261 0.84 -41.69 24.17
N ASN A 262 1.56 -41.33 25.22
CA ASN A 262 2.95 -40.92 25.19
C ASN A 262 3.81 -42.08 24.63
N PRO A 263 4.69 -41.87 23.61
CA PRO A 263 5.74 -42.82 23.35
C PRO A 263 7.03 -42.07 23.04
N PHE A 264 7.81 -41.70 24.05
CA PHE A 264 9.26 -41.90 24.06
C PHE A 264 9.79 -41.73 25.51
N PRO A 265 10.67 -42.64 25.96
CA PRO A 265 11.10 -42.76 27.36
C PRO A 265 12.16 -41.71 27.70
N MET A 266 12.03 -41.11 28.88
CA MET A 266 13.10 -40.39 29.56
C MET A 266 13.99 -41.41 30.26
N ASP A 267 15.21 -41.60 29.77
CA ASP A 267 16.32 -42.16 30.55
C ASP A 267 17.35 -41.06 30.82
N ILE A 268 17.38 -40.60 32.07
CA ILE A 268 18.60 -40.20 32.80
C ILE A 268 18.43 -40.66 34.25
N SER A 269 19.39 -41.51 34.68
CA SER A 269 19.66 -42.09 36.02
C SER A 269 18.85 -43.32 36.44
#